data_AF-E3Q361-F1
#
_entry.id   AF-E3Q361-F1
#
_cell.length_a   1.000
_cell.length_b   1.000
_cell.length_c   1.000
_cell.angle_alpha   90.00
_cell.angle_beta   90.00
_cell.angle_gamma   90.00
#
_symmetry.space_group_name_H-M   'P 1'
#
loop_
_entity.id
_entity.type
_entity.pdbx_description
1 polymer ?
#
loop_
_entity_poly.entity_id
_entity_poly.type
_entity_poly.pdbx_seq_one_letter_code
_entity_poly.pdbx_strand_id
1 'polypeptide(L)'
;MEITWHPYYPVDAGLPHYVANEAPLLKLLVAFAATIAIVVVAVLTVARRIHPKMVTSDQLVVSWFALWYFVWNHRRLAGMQTLFAQLWKEYALSDSRYLTSDPFMLCVESFTVVVLGPLCWAIVVAIARRSHVRHPLQVIMCVGHLYSVVLYYSTSLTELYFNGVSHSRPEFLYFWVYYVGFNAPWVVVPAVILFQSVVRIKNGLQDRHVKAA
;
A
#
# COMPACT_ATOMS: atom_id res chain seq x y z
N MET A 1 2.62 -9.37 -33.03
CA MET A 1 2.03 -8.73 -31.84
C MET A 1 2.16 -7.24 -32.07
N GLU A 2 1.07 -6.50 -32.21
CA GLU A 2 1.14 -5.04 -32.36
C GLU A 2 1.65 -4.44 -31.05
N ILE A 3 2.85 -3.86 -31.07
CA ILE A 3 3.39 -3.12 -29.92
C ILE A 3 2.66 -1.79 -29.90
N THR A 4 1.65 -1.67 -29.05
CA THR A 4 0.97 -0.40 -28.79
C THR A 4 1.90 0.50 -27.99
N TRP A 5 2.24 1.67 -28.53
CA TRP A 5 3.10 2.64 -27.84
C TRP A 5 2.54 3.02 -26.46
N HIS A 6 3.41 3.05 -25.45
CA HIS A 6 3.07 3.44 -24.09
C HIS A 6 4.25 4.11 -23.37
N PRO A 7 4.01 4.92 -22.32
CA PRO A 7 5.07 5.66 -21.61
C PRO A 7 5.79 4.84 -20.52
N TYR A 8 5.41 3.58 -20.30
CA TYR A 8 5.98 2.72 -19.25
C TYR A 8 7.30 2.06 -19.66
N TYR A 9 8.10 1.70 -18.66
CA TYR A 9 9.37 0.99 -18.84
C TYR A 9 9.23 -0.46 -18.36
N PRO A 10 9.81 -1.46 -19.06
CA PRO A 10 10.54 -1.32 -20.31
C PRO A 10 9.60 -0.97 -21.48
N VAL A 11 10.09 -0.19 -22.45
CA VAL A 11 9.26 0.42 -23.51
C VAL A 11 8.72 -0.59 -24.53
N ASP A 12 9.29 -1.79 -24.55
CA ASP A 12 8.92 -2.93 -25.37
C ASP A 12 7.99 -3.91 -24.63
N ALA A 13 7.53 -3.58 -23.42
CA ALA A 13 6.57 -4.39 -22.68
C ALA A 13 5.26 -4.59 -23.47
N GLY A 14 4.72 -5.81 -23.43
CA GLY A 14 3.44 -6.10 -24.07
C GLY A 14 2.26 -5.55 -23.27
N LEU A 15 1.72 -4.40 -23.65
CA LEU A 15 0.50 -3.81 -23.07
C LEU A 15 -0.66 -3.71 -24.09
N PRO A 16 -1.22 -4.85 -24.55
CA PRO A 16 -2.05 -4.94 -25.76
C PRO A 16 -3.39 -4.19 -25.73
N HIS A 17 -3.80 -3.64 -24.59
CA HIS A 17 -5.07 -2.91 -24.43
C HIS A 17 -4.86 -1.57 -23.71
N TYR A 18 -3.65 -1.02 -23.79
CA TYR A 18 -3.32 0.25 -23.17
C TYR A 18 -4.12 1.41 -23.77
N VAL A 19 -4.69 2.23 -22.90
CA VAL A 19 -5.31 3.51 -23.23
C VAL A 19 -4.80 4.56 -22.26
N ALA A 20 -4.29 5.68 -22.79
CA ALA A 20 -3.82 6.81 -21.99
C ALA A 20 -4.94 7.38 -21.09
N ASN A 21 -4.57 8.03 -20.00
CA ASN A 21 -5.54 8.70 -19.13
C ASN A 21 -6.26 9.83 -19.87
N GLU A 22 -7.58 9.86 -19.78
CA GLU A 22 -8.40 10.95 -20.34
C GLU A 22 -8.39 12.20 -19.46
N ALA A 23 -8.32 12.02 -18.13
CA ALA A 23 -8.35 13.12 -17.20
C ALA A 23 -6.93 13.65 -16.89
N PRO A 24 -6.75 14.97 -16.80
CA PRO A 24 -5.50 15.55 -16.32
C PRO A 24 -5.19 15.10 -14.89
N LEU A 25 -3.90 14.92 -14.57
CA LEU A 25 -3.43 14.47 -13.26
C LEU A 25 -4.02 15.29 -12.10
N LEU A 26 -4.03 16.62 -12.22
CA LEU A 26 -4.58 17.48 -11.16
C LEU A 26 -6.05 17.16 -10.86
N LYS A 27 -6.86 16.87 -11.89
CA LYS A 27 -8.27 16.48 -11.71
C LYS A 27 -8.38 15.14 -10.98
N LEU A 28 -7.52 14.18 -11.30
CA LEU A 28 -7.45 12.88 -10.62
C LEU A 28 -7.08 13.05 -9.15
N LEU A 29 -6.06 13.86 -8.85
CA LEU A 29 -5.61 14.12 -7.47
C LEU A 29 -6.69 14.83 -6.65
N VAL A 30 -7.38 15.83 -7.21
CA VAL A 30 -8.50 16.51 -6.54
C VAL A 30 -9.64 15.54 -6.26
N ALA A 31 -10.02 14.71 -7.24
CA ALA A 31 -11.08 13.71 -7.06
C ALA A 31 -10.70 12.65 -6.02
N PHE A 32 -9.44 12.24 -5.99
CA PHE A 32 -8.92 11.31 -4.99
C PHE A 32 -8.93 11.92 -3.59
N ALA A 33 -8.45 13.16 -3.43
CA ALA A 33 -8.48 13.88 -2.17
C ALA A 33 -9.92 14.08 -1.67
N ALA A 34 -10.87 14.39 -2.55
CA ALA A 34 -12.29 14.47 -2.21
C ALA A 34 -12.83 13.12 -1.74
N THR A 35 -12.46 12.02 -2.40
CA THR A 35 -12.84 10.65 -2.01
C THR A 35 -12.30 10.30 -0.63
N ILE A 36 -11.02 10.60 -0.35
CA ILE A 36 -10.42 10.44 0.97
C ILE A 36 -11.18 11.25 2.01
N ALA A 37 -11.44 12.53 1.75
CA ALA A 37 -12.13 13.42 2.67
C ALA A 37 -13.54 12.90 3.02
N ILE A 38 -14.30 12.40 2.04
CA ILE A 38 -15.62 11.80 2.26
C ILE A 38 -15.52 10.55 3.15
N VAL A 39 -14.58 9.65 2.85
CA VAL A 39 -14.37 8.41 3.64
C VAL A 39 -13.98 8.76 5.08
N VAL A 40 -13.05 9.70 5.26
CA VAL A 40 -12.62 10.21 6.58
C VAL A 40 -13.80 10.79 7.35
N VAL A 41 -14.59 11.67 6.73
CA VAL A 41 -15.77 12.27 7.39
C VAL A 41 -16.78 11.20 7.77
N ALA A 42 -17.05 10.21 6.91
CA ALA A 42 -17.96 9.12 7.19
C ALA A 42 -17.47 8.25 8.37
N VAL A 43 -16.20 7.83 8.33
CA VAL A 43 -15.58 7.01 9.39
C VAL A 43 -15.56 7.77 10.71
N LEU A 44 -15.14 9.03 10.73
CA LEU A 44 -15.14 9.87 11.94
C LEU A 44 -16.55 10.06 12.50
N THR A 45 -17.57 10.23 11.66
CA THR A 45 -18.96 10.39 12.11
C THR A 45 -19.46 9.11 12.77
N VAL A 46 -19.22 7.95 12.18
CA VAL A 46 -19.59 6.65 12.74
C VAL A 46 -18.80 6.35 14.02
N ALA A 47 -17.48 6.55 13.99
CA ALA A 47 -16.59 6.33 15.13
C ALA A 47 -16.98 7.21 16.32
N ARG A 48 -17.29 8.50 16.11
CA ARG A 48 -17.75 9.40 17.19
C ARG A 48 -19.09 9.00 17.79
N ARG A 49 -20.00 8.41 17.01
CA ARG A 49 -21.28 7.90 17.51
C ARG A 49 -21.11 6.66 18.41
N ILE A 50 -20.11 5.82 18.14
CA ILE A 50 -19.89 4.58 18.89
C ILE A 50 -18.92 4.80 20.06
N HIS A 51 -17.84 5.58 19.84
CA HIS A 51 -16.78 5.84 20.80
C HIS A 51 -16.27 7.30 20.70
N PRO A 52 -16.83 8.25 21.47
CA PRO A 52 -16.51 9.68 21.37
C PRO A 52 -15.05 10.07 21.70
N LYS A 53 -14.18 9.12 22.07
CA LYS A 53 -12.76 9.34 22.42
C LYS A 53 -11.75 8.65 21.49
N MET A 54 -12.16 8.05 20.37
CA MET A 54 -11.21 7.43 19.45
C MET A 54 -10.56 8.44 18.50
N VAL A 55 -9.25 8.29 18.28
CA VAL A 55 -8.44 9.07 17.34
C VAL A 55 -8.21 8.26 16.06
N THR A 56 -8.19 8.99 14.96
CA THR A 56 -8.26 8.65 13.54
C THR A 56 -7.25 7.59 13.05
N SER A 57 -7.70 6.64 12.24
CA SER A 57 -6.85 5.71 11.47
C SER A 57 -7.45 5.46 10.08
N ASP A 58 -7.67 6.55 9.34
CA ASP A 58 -8.52 6.53 8.14
C ASP A 58 -7.73 6.37 6.83
N GLN A 59 -6.42 6.66 6.86
CA GLN A 59 -5.52 6.46 5.73
C GLN A 59 -5.41 4.98 5.34
N LEU A 60 -5.56 4.07 6.31
CA LEU A 60 -5.50 2.62 6.05
C LEU A 60 -6.69 2.14 5.20
N VAL A 61 -7.88 2.73 5.37
CA VAL A 61 -9.09 2.29 4.66
C VAL A 61 -9.05 2.68 3.19
N VAL A 62 -8.57 3.87 2.87
CA VAL A 62 -8.46 4.29 1.46
C VAL A 62 -7.38 3.49 0.75
N SER A 63 -6.20 3.34 1.38
CA SER A 63 -5.14 2.49 0.85
C SER A 63 -5.63 1.06 0.62
N TRP A 64 -6.42 0.52 1.56
CA TRP A 64 -7.06 -0.79 1.43
C TRP A 64 -7.91 -0.93 0.17
N PHE A 65 -8.84 -0.01 -0.06
CA PHE A 65 -9.72 -0.03 -1.23
C PHE A 65 -8.94 0.16 -2.53
N ALA A 66 -7.92 1.02 -2.54
CA ALA A 66 -7.07 1.22 -3.71
C ALA A 66 -6.32 -0.05 -4.10
N LEU A 67 -5.75 -0.77 -3.13
CA LEU A 67 -5.06 -2.04 -3.36
C LEU A 67 -6.04 -3.16 -3.79
N TRP A 68 -7.21 -3.25 -3.15
CA TRP A 68 -8.27 -4.17 -3.58
C TRP A 68 -8.69 -3.92 -5.04
N TYR A 69 -8.84 -2.65 -5.41
CA TYR A 69 -9.18 -2.26 -6.77
C TYR A 69 -8.14 -2.76 -7.78
N PHE A 70 -6.84 -2.65 -7.47
CA PHE A 70 -5.76 -3.18 -8.30
C PHE A 70 -5.88 -4.70 -8.45
N VAL A 71 -5.90 -5.44 -7.34
CA VAL A 71 -5.94 -6.91 -7.35
C VAL A 71 -7.13 -7.43 -8.17
N TRP A 72 -8.28 -6.78 -8.08
CA TRP A 72 -9.47 -7.18 -8.84
C TRP A 72 -9.40 -6.84 -10.34
N ASN A 73 -8.81 -5.70 -10.69
CA ASN A 73 -8.85 -5.16 -12.05
C ASN A 73 -7.53 -5.28 -12.83
N HIS A 74 -6.51 -5.92 -12.28
CA HIS A 74 -5.13 -5.89 -12.79
C HIS A 74 -5.02 -6.20 -14.30
N ARG A 75 -5.80 -7.17 -14.82
CA ARG A 75 -5.78 -7.56 -16.26
C ARG A 75 -6.41 -6.56 -17.22
N ARG A 76 -7.26 -5.67 -16.72
CA ARG A 76 -8.01 -4.68 -17.52
C ARG A 76 -7.53 -3.27 -17.26
N LEU A 77 -6.67 -3.10 -16.25
CA LEU A 77 -6.29 -1.83 -15.67
C LEU A 77 -5.76 -0.84 -16.71
N ALA A 78 -4.94 -1.33 -17.65
CA ALA A 78 -4.30 -0.51 -18.68
C ALA A 78 -5.31 0.16 -19.64
N GLY A 79 -6.51 -0.41 -19.81
CA GLY A 79 -7.56 0.12 -20.68
C GLY A 79 -8.69 0.84 -19.95
N MET A 80 -8.72 0.83 -18.62
CA MET A 80 -9.82 1.41 -17.83
C MET A 80 -9.65 2.92 -17.61
N GLN A 81 -10.78 3.62 -17.54
CA GLN A 81 -10.83 5.08 -17.32
C GLN A 81 -11.53 5.48 -16.01
N THR A 82 -11.77 4.54 -15.11
CA THR A 82 -12.26 4.88 -13.76
C THR A 82 -11.20 5.71 -13.02
N LEU A 83 -11.62 6.46 -11.99
CA LEU A 83 -10.71 7.27 -11.17
C LEU A 83 -9.50 6.45 -10.67
N PHE A 84 -9.76 5.30 -10.04
CA PHE A 84 -8.70 4.44 -9.53
C PHE A 84 -7.84 3.83 -10.63
N ALA A 85 -8.41 3.45 -11.77
CA ALA A 85 -7.60 2.94 -12.88
C ALA A 85 -6.65 4.00 -13.44
N GLN A 86 -7.11 5.24 -13.57
CA GLN A 86 -6.26 6.33 -14.03
C GLN A 86 -5.17 6.69 -13.02
N LEU A 87 -5.48 6.66 -11.71
CA LEU A 87 -4.49 6.83 -10.64
C LEU A 87 -3.45 5.70 -10.63
N TRP A 88 -3.88 4.45 -10.84
CA TRP A 88 -2.96 3.32 -10.95
C TRP A 88 -2.10 3.39 -12.20
N LYS A 89 -2.64 3.83 -13.34
CA LYS A 89 -1.86 4.11 -14.55
C LYS A 89 -0.84 5.22 -14.35
N GLU A 90 -1.18 6.26 -13.58
CA GLU A 90 -0.25 7.31 -13.20
C GLU A 90 0.86 6.75 -12.30
N TYR A 91 0.49 6.05 -11.24
CA TYR A 91 1.45 5.44 -10.31
C TYR A 91 2.36 4.42 -11.01
N ALA A 92 1.84 3.66 -11.97
CA ALA A 92 2.61 2.69 -12.74
C ALA A 92 3.70 3.31 -13.62
N LEU A 93 3.75 4.64 -13.79
CA LEU A 93 4.92 5.31 -14.37
C LEU A 93 6.17 5.15 -13.50
N SER A 94 5.97 4.94 -12.20
CA SER A 94 7.03 4.64 -11.23
C SER A 94 7.35 3.14 -11.14
N ASP A 95 6.40 2.27 -11.47
CA ASP A 95 6.61 0.83 -11.54
C ASP A 95 5.58 0.18 -12.48
N SER A 96 6.03 -0.18 -13.68
CA SER A 96 5.14 -0.74 -14.71
C SER A 96 4.64 -2.15 -14.39
N ARG A 97 5.22 -2.84 -13.40
CA ARG A 97 4.82 -4.19 -12.98
C ARG A 97 3.34 -4.27 -12.57
N TYR A 98 2.78 -3.15 -12.14
CA TYR A 98 1.34 -2.99 -11.88
C TYR A 98 0.46 -3.03 -13.14
N LEU A 99 0.99 -2.71 -14.33
CA LEU A 99 0.24 -2.80 -15.59
C LEU A 99 0.54 -4.06 -16.38
N THR A 100 1.75 -4.60 -16.26
CA THR A 100 2.13 -5.88 -16.88
C THR A 100 1.61 -7.09 -16.12
N SER A 101 0.91 -6.88 -14.99
CA SER A 101 0.37 -7.95 -14.14
C SER A 101 1.45 -8.91 -13.66
N ASP A 102 2.57 -8.36 -13.20
CA ASP A 102 3.68 -9.15 -12.66
C ASP A 102 3.18 -10.11 -11.56
N PRO A 103 3.45 -11.42 -11.66
CA PRO A 103 2.93 -12.41 -10.71
C PRO A 103 3.36 -12.14 -9.27
N PHE A 104 4.57 -11.65 -9.06
CA PHE A 104 5.06 -11.36 -7.72
C PHE A 104 4.33 -10.16 -7.11
N MET A 105 4.15 -9.08 -7.88
CA MET A 105 3.34 -7.94 -7.45
C MET A 105 1.91 -8.36 -7.12
N LEU A 106 1.28 -9.19 -7.96
CA LEU A 106 -0.05 -9.71 -7.66
C LEU A 106 -0.09 -10.51 -6.37
N CYS A 107 0.90 -11.37 -6.11
CA CYS A 107 0.99 -12.13 -4.86
C CYS A 107 1.16 -11.22 -3.63
N VAL A 108 2.08 -10.26 -3.68
CA VAL A 108 2.38 -9.34 -2.56
C VAL A 108 1.20 -8.43 -2.27
N GLU A 109 0.57 -7.87 -3.31
CA GLU A 109 -0.61 -7.02 -3.14
C GLU A 109 -1.83 -7.82 -2.67
N SER A 110 -2.04 -9.03 -3.22
CA SER A 110 -3.11 -9.93 -2.73
C SER A 110 -2.89 -10.33 -1.27
N PHE A 111 -1.65 -10.62 -0.87
CA PHE A 111 -1.33 -10.90 0.54
C PHE A 111 -1.64 -9.69 1.43
N THR A 112 -1.23 -8.49 1.00
CA THR A 112 -1.54 -7.26 1.72
C THR A 112 -3.05 -7.12 1.89
N VAL A 113 -3.81 -7.32 0.80
CA VAL A 113 -5.27 -7.16 0.71
C VAL A 113 -6.08 -8.30 1.34
N VAL A 114 -5.56 -9.51 1.50
CA VAL A 114 -6.34 -10.62 2.06
C VAL A 114 -5.92 -10.93 3.50
N VAL A 115 -4.69 -10.60 3.88
CA VAL A 115 -4.13 -10.93 5.20
C VAL A 115 -3.90 -9.67 6.02
N LEU A 116 -3.17 -8.69 5.50
CA LEU A 116 -2.70 -7.58 6.33
C LEU A 116 -3.80 -6.59 6.70
N GLY A 117 -4.81 -6.32 5.87
CA GLY A 117 -5.87 -5.39 6.29
C GLY A 117 -6.98 -5.97 7.13
N PRO A 118 -7.44 -7.23 7.01
CA PRO A 118 -8.24 -7.81 8.08
C PRO A 118 -7.47 -7.75 9.41
N LEU A 119 -6.15 -7.94 9.37
CA LEU A 119 -5.29 -7.78 10.54
C LEU A 119 -5.24 -6.32 11.03
N CYS A 120 -5.16 -5.32 10.15
CA CYS A 120 -5.29 -3.90 10.53
C CYS A 120 -6.63 -3.61 11.21
N TRP A 121 -7.74 -4.13 10.68
CA TRP A 121 -9.06 -4.01 11.32
C TRP A 121 -9.08 -4.67 12.70
N ALA A 122 -8.52 -5.88 12.82
CA ALA A 122 -8.39 -6.56 14.11
C ALA A 122 -7.56 -5.77 15.13
N ILE A 123 -6.49 -5.10 14.68
CA ILE A 123 -5.68 -4.20 15.51
C ILE A 123 -6.50 -2.99 15.96
N VAL A 124 -7.28 -2.37 15.07
CA VAL A 124 -8.15 -1.24 15.43
C VAL A 124 -9.17 -1.66 16.49
N VAL A 125 -9.81 -2.82 16.33
CA VAL A 125 -10.74 -3.36 17.34
C VAL A 125 -10.02 -3.67 18.66
N ALA A 126 -8.82 -4.24 18.62
CA ALA A 126 -8.02 -4.51 19.81
C ALA A 126 -7.62 -3.22 20.54
N ILE A 127 -7.30 -2.15 19.81
CA ILE A 127 -7.02 -0.81 20.37
C ILE A 127 -8.28 -0.24 21.02
N ALA A 128 -9.42 -0.27 20.32
CA ALA A 128 -10.71 0.22 20.84
C ALA A 128 -11.11 -0.47 22.14
N ARG A 129 -10.89 -1.80 22.22
CA ARG A 129 -11.15 -2.63 23.41
C ARG A 129 -10.04 -2.58 24.46
N ARG A 130 -9.00 -1.76 24.27
CA ARG A 130 -7.82 -1.67 25.15
C ARG A 130 -7.18 -3.04 25.43
N SER A 131 -7.24 -3.96 24.46
CA SER A 131 -6.73 -5.31 24.60
C SER A 131 -5.22 -5.37 24.39
N HIS A 132 -4.53 -6.11 25.26
CA HIS A 132 -3.08 -6.31 25.17
C HIS A 132 -2.66 -7.11 23.92
N VAL A 133 -3.59 -7.85 23.30
CA VAL A 133 -3.34 -8.59 22.04
C VAL A 133 -3.00 -7.67 20.88
N ARG A 134 -3.28 -6.36 20.98
CA ARG A 134 -2.90 -5.37 19.96
C ARG A 134 -1.41 -5.41 19.63
N HIS A 135 -0.53 -5.64 20.62
CA HIS A 135 0.91 -5.58 20.42
C HIS A 135 1.42 -6.78 19.60
N PRO A 136 1.08 -8.04 19.93
CA PRO A 136 1.36 -9.18 19.04
C PRO A 136 0.81 -9.00 17.62
N LEU A 137 -0.43 -8.52 17.47
CA LEU A 137 -1.03 -8.30 16.15
C LEU A 137 -0.28 -7.20 15.36
N GLN A 138 0.10 -6.10 16.03
CA GLN A 138 0.92 -5.04 15.45
C GLN A 138 2.29 -5.58 15.01
N VAL A 139 2.95 -6.43 15.79
CA VAL A 139 4.22 -7.04 15.38
C VAL A 139 4.05 -7.84 14.08
N ILE A 140 3.03 -8.71 13.99
CA ILE A 140 2.77 -9.52 12.79
C ILE A 140 2.51 -8.63 11.58
N MET A 141 1.65 -7.61 11.74
CA MET A 141 1.32 -6.66 10.67
C MET A 141 2.56 -5.89 10.21
N CYS A 142 3.35 -5.36 11.14
CA CYS A 142 4.52 -4.57 10.80
C CYS A 142 5.60 -5.39 10.10
N VAL A 143 5.86 -6.61 10.56
CA VAL A 143 6.79 -7.53 9.87
C VAL A 143 6.29 -7.84 8.46
N GLY A 144 4.99 -8.09 8.29
CA GLY A 144 4.37 -8.29 6.97
C GLY A 144 4.64 -7.12 6.03
N HIS A 145 4.35 -5.88 6.43
CA HIS A 145 4.60 -4.71 5.59
C HIS A 145 6.08 -4.50 5.28
N LEU A 146 6.96 -4.59 6.28
CA LEU A 146 8.40 -4.41 6.08
C LEU A 146 8.95 -5.46 5.12
N TYR A 147 8.53 -6.72 5.28
CA TYR A 147 8.94 -7.79 4.39
C TYR A 147 8.44 -7.57 2.97
N SER A 148 7.16 -7.21 2.78
CA SER A 148 6.58 -6.88 1.48
C SER A 148 7.32 -5.74 0.78
N VAL A 149 7.68 -4.67 1.49
CA VAL A 149 8.39 -3.53 0.89
C VAL A 149 9.84 -3.87 0.55
N VAL A 150 10.53 -4.65 1.39
CA VAL A 150 11.87 -5.17 1.04
C VAL A 150 11.78 -5.98 -0.25
N LEU A 151 10.82 -6.90 -0.32
CA LEU A 151 10.53 -7.73 -1.49
C LEU A 151 10.22 -6.89 -2.75
N TYR A 152 9.39 -5.86 -2.62
CA TYR A 152 9.06 -4.91 -3.68
C TYR A 152 10.30 -4.24 -4.29
N TYR A 153 11.17 -3.68 -3.45
CA TYR A 153 12.38 -3.00 -3.90
C TYR A 153 13.44 -3.97 -4.42
N SER A 154 13.66 -5.08 -3.69
CA SER A 154 14.69 -6.06 -4.04
C SER A 154 14.41 -6.71 -5.38
N THR A 155 13.18 -7.08 -5.69
CA THR A 155 12.83 -7.69 -6.99
C THR A 155 13.12 -6.74 -8.15
N SER A 156 12.68 -5.47 -8.07
CA SER A 156 12.99 -4.51 -9.13
C SER A 156 14.48 -4.25 -9.27
N LEU A 157 15.22 -4.17 -8.16
CA LEU A 157 16.66 -3.94 -8.19
C LEU A 157 17.42 -5.14 -8.76
N THR A 158 17.00 -6.36 -8.40
CA THR A 158 17.53 -7.61 -8.92
C THR A 158 17.28 -7.72 -10.42
N GLU A 159 16.08 -7.41 -10.91
CA GLU A 159 15.81 -7.40 -12.36
C GLU A 159 16.64 -6.35 -13.11
N LEU A 160 16.82 -5.17 -12.52
CA LEU A 160 17.72 -4.15 -13.09
C LEU A 160 19.17 -4.65 -13.14
N TYR A 161 19.66 -5.27 -12.08
CA TYR A 161 21.04 -5.71 -11.97
C TYR A 161 21.37 -6.91 -12.87
N PHE A 162 20.51 -7.92 -12.90
CA PHE A 162 20.76 -9.17 -13.64
C PHE A 162 20.26 -9.13 -15.08
N ASN A 163 19.14 -8.45 -15.35
CA ASN A 163 18.49 -8.45 -16.67
C ASN A 163 18.59 -7.09 -17.38
N GLY A 164 19.10 -6.04 -16.71
CA GLY A 164 19.14 -4.69 -17.27
C GLY A 164 17.76 -4.05 -17.41
N VAL A 165 16.72 -4.61 -16.79
CA VAL A 165 15.33 -4.16 -16.94
C VAL A 165 14.98 -3.18 -15.83
N SER A 166 14.67 -1.94 -16.21
CA SER A 166 14.04 -0.97 -15.31
C SER A 166 12.53 -0.99 -15.52
N HIS A 167 11.78 -1.00 -14.42
CA HIS A 167 10.31 -0.86 -14.44
C HIS A 167 9.83 0.56 -14.16
N SER A 168 10.72 1.41 -13.64
CA SER A 168 10.46 2.83 -13.42
C SER A 168 10.93 3.65 -14.60
N ARG A 169 10.18 4.70 -14.89
CA ARG A 169 10.66 5.81 -15.69
C ARG A 169 11.90 6.48 -15.04
N PRO A 170 12.87 6.96 -15.83
CA PRO A 170 14.13 7.50 -15.32
C PRO A 170 14.01 8.89 -14.69
N GLU A 171 12.92 9.62 -14.93
CA GLU A 171 12.73 10.95 -14.36
C GLU A 171 12.68 10.94 -12.84
N PHE A 172 13.27 11.96 -12.22
CA PHE A 172 13.36 12.10 -10.76
C PHE A 172 11.99 11.96 -10.07
N LEU A 173 10.94 12.53 -10.66
CA LEU A 173 9.59 12.45 -10.13
C LEU A 173 9.12 11.00 -9.96
N TYR A 174 9.25 10.19 -11.00
CA TYR A 174 8.71 8.84 -10.99
C TYR A 174 9.55 7.90 -10.12
N PHE A 175 10.87 8.00 -10.17
CA PHE A 175 11.71 7.14 -9.34
C PHE A 175 11.77 7.60 -7.86
N TRP A 176 12.14 8.85 -7.60
CA TRP A 176 12.38 9.28 -6.22
C TRP A 176 11.11 9.66 -5.48
N VAL A 177 10.18 10.35 -6.13
CA VAL A 177 8.96 10.80 -5.45
C VAL A 177 7.93 9.68 -5.40
N TYR A 178 7.67 9.01 -6.52
CA TYR A 178 6.62 7.99 -6.57
C TYR A 178 7.16 6.64 -6.09
N TYR A 179 8.16 6.07 -6.77
CA TYR A 179 8.64 4.74 -6.46
C TYR A 179 9.25 4.66 -5.04
N VAL A 180 10.17 5.57 -4.68
CA VAL A 180 10.74 5.59 -3.32
C VAL A 180 9.83 6.32 -2.32
N GLY A 181 9.43 7.55 -2.64
CA GLY A 181 8.74 8.44 -1.71
C GLY A 181 7.36 7.94 -1.29
N PHE A 182 6.53 7.47 -2.22
CA PHE A 182 5.21 6.94 -1.87
C PHE A 182 5.27 5.60 -1.16
N ASN A 183 6.34 4.81 -1.29
CA ASN A 183 6.49 3.55 -0.53
C ASN A 183 7.20 3.74 0.82
N ALA A 184 7.92 4.85 1.03
CA ALA A 184 8.66 5.11 2.28
C ALA A 184 7.80 5.06 3.57
N PRO A 185 6.54 5.55 3.61
CA PRO A 185 5.71 5.41 4.80
C PRO A 185 5.43 3.95 5.21
N TRP A 186 5.42 3.01 4.26
CA TRP A 186 5.23 1.57 4.50
C TRP A 186 6.49 0.91 5.07
N VAL A 187 7.60 1.65 5.14
CA VAL A 187 8.80 1.28 5.89
C VAL A 187 8.79 1.96 7.26
N VAL A 188 8.68 3.29 7.26
CA VAL A 188 8.89 4.11 8.46
C VAL A 188 7.81 3.86 9.51
N VAL A 189 6.53 3.86 9.12
CA VAL A 189 5.42 3.71 10.08
C VAL A 189 5.43 2.31 10.71
N PRO A 190 5.52 1.20 9.94
CA PRO A 190 5.65 -0.13 10.51
C PRO A 190 6.89 -0.31 11.40
N ALA A 191 8.05 0.25 11.03
CA ALA A 191 9.25 0.14 11.85
C ALA A 191 9.07 0.81 13.24
N VAL A 192 8.47 2.00 13.28
CA VAL A 192 8.18 2.70 14.53
C VAL A 192 7.16 1.92 15.39
N ILE A 193 6.06 1.45 14.80
CA ILE A 193 5.03 0.69 15.53
C ILE A 193 5.58 -0.65 16.05
N LEU A 194 6.42 -1.32 15.24
CA LEU A 194 7.10 -2.55 15.62
C LEU A 194 7.98 -2.33 16.84
N PHE A 195 8.85 -1.31 16.80
CA PHE A 195 9.73 -0.96 17.91
C PHE A 195 8.92 -0.69 19.19
N GLN A 196 7.88 0.15 19.11
CA GLN A 196 7.01 0.46 20.25
C GLN A 196 6.34 -0.78 20.84
N SER A 197 5.83 -1.68 19.97
CA SER A 197 5.15 -2.90 20.40
C SER A 197 6.10 -3.89 21.06
N VAL A 198 7.30 -4.07 20.50
CA VAL A 198 8.33 -4.95 21.07
C VAL A 198 8.80 -4.44 22.43
N VAL A 199 9.07 -3.14 22.58
CA VAL A 199 9.44 -2.54 23.87
C VAL A 199 8.33 -2.74 24.89
N ARG A 200 7.06 -2.55 24.50
CA ARG A 200 5.94 -2.71 25.44
C ARG A 200 5.76 -4.15 25.90
N ILE A 201 5.93 -5.12 24.99
CA ILE A 201 5.90 -6.56 25.31
C ILE A 201 7.04 -6.91 26.26
N LYS A 202 8.28 -6.48 25.95
CA LYS A 202 9.47 -6.71 26.79
C LYS A 202 9.23 -6.23 28.22
N ASN A 203 8.82 -4.97 28.40
CA ASN A 203 8.62 -4.40 29.73
C ASN A 203 7.53 -5.16 30.50
N GLY A 204 6.43 -5.53 29.83
CA GLY A 204 5.35 -6.31 30.45
C GLY A 204 5.78 -7.71 30.89
N LEU A 205 6.74 -8.34 30.21
CA LEU A 205 7.32 -9.62 30.61
C LEU A 205 8.27 -9.46 31.81
N GLN A 206 9.08 -8.41 31.85
CA GLN A 206 9.97 -8.11 32.98
C GLN A 206 9.20 -7.84 34.26
N ASP A 207 8.12 -7.06 34.20
CA ASP A 207 7.24 -6.78 35.35
C ASP A 207 6.62 -8.06 35.93
N ARG A 208 6.33 -9.05 35.09
CA ARG A 208 5.81 -10.35 35.54
C ARG A 208 6.87 -11.20 36.22
N HIS A 209 8.10 -11.21 35.71
CA HIS A 209 9.20 -11.92 36.35
C HIS A 209 9.51 -11.35 37.73
N VAL A 210 9.52 -10.02 37.89
CA VAL A 210 9.75 -9.38 39.20
C VAL A 210 8.63 -9.70 40.20
N LYS A 211 7.38 -9.83 39.76
CA LYS A 211 6.26 -10.20 40.63
C LYS A 211 6.20 -11.68 41.00
N ALA A 212 6.87 -12.54 40.24
CA ALA A 212 6.88 -13.99 40.44
C ALA A 212 8.10 -14.47 41.26
N ALA A 213 9.11 -13.60 41.43
CA ALA A 213 10.27 -13.79 42.28
C ALA A 213 10.03 -13.20 43.67
#